data_AF-J9DAC2-F1
#
_entry.id   AF-J9DAC2-F1
#
_cell.length_a   1.000
_cell.length_b   1.000
_cell.length_c   1.000
_cell.angle_alpha   90.00
_cell.angle_beta   90.00
_cell.angle_gamma   90.00
#
_symmetry.space_group_name_H-M   'P 1'
#
loop_
_entity.id
_entity.type
_entity.pdbx_description
1 polymer ?
#
loop_
_entity_poly.entity_id
_entity_poly.type
_entity_poly.pdbx_seq_one_letter_code
_entity_poly.pdbx_strand_id
1 'polypeptide(L)'
;MAYIKEKIDAVIKATSEAKAATAKATTAAGNADESRLLVEQVKKETIAAKDATIKATSEAKDATAKATTAAGNVNTAITDLKALITRMKPKSMSLQYPQELTEGNVRLQKIEVELNPAGVDKNILYIAHNEEVMHVMPDGTIVPKGKGKCTIYVIPTANTSIYQAINIEIKTRGIRMHTLNQIRFLGKNSKNMRFN
;
A
#
# COMPACT_ATOMS: atom_id res chain seq x y z
N MET A 1 -5.35 -110.77 -32.15
CA MET A 1 -4.33 -109.71 -31.91
C MET A 1 -4.84 -108.29 -32.17
N ALA A 2 -5.77 -108.03 -33.12
CA ALA A 2 -6.26 -106.68 -33.42
C ALA A 2 -6.98 -105.96 -32.26
N TYR A 3 -7.85 -106.64 -31.52
CA TYR A 3 -8.65 -106.06 -30.42
C TYR A 3 -7.81 -105.48 -29.26
N ILE A 4 -6.72 -106.16 -28.90
CA ILE A 4 -5.84 -105.72 -27.79
C ILE A 4 -5.10 -104.45 -28.18
N LYS A 5 -4.66 -104.33 -29.43
CA LYS A 5 -3.95 -103.16 -29.95
C LYS A 5 -4.85 -101.92 -29.93
N GLU A 6 -6.10 -102.06 -30.39
CA GLU A 6 -7.10 -100.99 -30.37
C GLU A 6 -7.37 -100.46 -28.95
N LYS A 7 -7.46 -101.36 -27.95
CA LYS A 7 -7.65 -100.97 -26.54
C LYS A 7 -6.44 -100.21 -25.97
N ILE A 8 -5.22 -100.63 -26.32
CA ILE A 8 -4.00 -99.93 -25.92
C ILE A 8 -3.96 -98.52 -26.53
N ASP A 9 -4.27 -98.38 -27.82
CA ASP A 9 -4.30 -97.08 -28.50
C ASP A 9 -5.35 -96.13 -27.90
N ALA A 10 -6.53 -96.66 -27.53
CA ALA A 10 -7.55 -95.89 -26.84
C ALA A 10 -7.10 -95.39 -25.45
N VAL A 11 -6.39 -96.22 -24.68
CA VAL A 11 -5.83 -95.84 -23.37
C VAL A 11 -4.74 -94.77 -23.52
N ILE A 12 -3.87 -94.90 -24.53
CA ILE A 12 -2.84 -93.90 -24.83
C ILE A 12 -3.49 -92.56 -25.18
N LYS A 13 -4.51 -92.56 -26.04
CA LYS A 13 -5.26 -91.36 -26.41
C LYS A 13 -5.90 -90.70 -25.18
N ALA A 14 -6.63 -91.46 -24.37
CA ALA A 14 -7.26 -90.94 -23.15
C ALA A 14 -6.24 -90.36 -22.15
N THR A 15 -5.09 -91.01 -22.00
CA THR A 15 -3.99 -90.53 -21.14
C THR A 15 -3.40 -89.21 -21.67
N SER A 16 -3.24 -89.09 -22.99
CA SER A 16 -2.74 -87.86 -23.61
C SER A 16 -3.71 -86.69 -23.45
N GLU A 17 -5.00 -86.94 -23.63
CA GLU A 17 -6.07 -85.95 -23.46
C GLU A 17 -6.18 -85.51 -22.00
N ALA A 18 -6.08 -86.44 -21.05
CA ALA A 18 -6.05 -86.14 -19.62
C ALA A 18 -4.86 -85.25 -19.25
N LYS A 19 -3.64 -85.58 -19.73
CA LYS A 19 -2.45 -84.74 -19.52
C LYS A 19 -2.61 -83.33 -20.10
N ALA A 20 -3.18 -83.22 -21.30
CA ALA A 20 -3.46 -81.93 -21.93
C ALA A 20 -4.50 -81.12 -21.14
N ALA A 21 -5.55 -81.77 -20.62
CA ALA A 21 -6.55 -81.14 -19.76
C ALA A 21 -5.94 -80.65 -18.43
N THR A 22 -5.11 -81.46 -17.78
CA THR A 22 -4.37 -81.06 -16.57
C THR A 22 -3.49 -79.84 -16.85
N ALA A 23 -2.72 -79.83 -17.94
CA ALA A 23 -1.86 -78.70 -18.29
C ALA A 23 -2.67 -77.40 -18.50
N LYS A 24 -3.82 -77.48 -19.19
CA LYS A 24 -4.73 -76.35 -19.36
C LYS A 24 -5.30 -75.86 -18.02
N ALA A 25 -5.70 -76.78 -17.14
CA ALA A 25 -6.22 -76.44 -15.81
C ALA A 25 -5.15 -75.76 -14.94
N THR A 26 -3.92 -76.26 -14.95
CA THR A 26 -2.79 -75.65 -14.23
C THR A 26 -2.48 -74.24 -14.76
N THR A 27 -2.50 -74.06 -16.08
CA THR A 27 -2.30 -72.73 -16.70
C THR A 27 -3.42 -71.76 -16.29
N ALA A 28 -4.68 -72.20 -16.33
CA ALA A 28 -5.82 -71.38 -15.92
C ALA A 28 -5.77 -70.99 -14.44
N ALA A 29 -5.34 -71.92 -13.56
CA ALA A 29 -5.14 -71.65 -12.15
C ALA A 29 -4.04 -70.60 -11.92
N GLY A 30 -2.91 -70.72 -12.61
CA GLY A 30 -1.81 -69.74 -12.54
C GLY A 30 -2.27 -68.34 -12.97
N ASN A 31 -2.97 -68.24 -14.10
CA ASN A 31 -3.51 -66.96 -14.59
C ASN A 31 -4.52 -66.33 -13.60
N ALA A 32 -5.34 -67.15 -12.93
CA ALA A 32 -6.29 -66.69 -11.93
C ALA A 32 -5.57 -66.14 -10.68
N ASP A 33 -4.51 -66.80 -10.23
CA ASP A 33 -3.69 -66.34 -9.11
C ASP A 33 -2.94 -65.04 -9.43
N GLU A 34 -2.37 -64.92 -10.63
CA GLU A 34 -1.75 -63.67 -11.09
C GLU A 34 -2.77 -62.52 -11.13
N SER A 35 -3.96 -62.78 -11.67
CA SER A 35 -5.04 -61.78 -11.70
C SER A 35 -5.45 -61.34 -10.29
N ARG A 36 -5.54 -62.29 -9.34
CA ARG A 36 -5.84 -61.98 -7.93
C ARG A 36 -4.78 -61.09 -7.30
N LEU A 37 -3.50 -61.38 -7.55
CA LEU A 37 -2.39 -60.57 -7.03
C LEU A 37 -2.41 -59.14 -7.61
N LEU A 38 -2.68 -58.99 -8.91
CA LEU A 38 -2.84 -57.69 -9.55
C LEU A 38 -3.99 -56.88 -8.94
N VAL A 39 -5.14 -57.52 -8.69
CA VAL A 39 -6.28 -56.85 -8.04
C VAL A 39 -5.93 -56.37 -6.63
N GLU A 40 -5.23 -57.17 -5.83
CA GLU A 40 -4.81 -56.76 -4.49
C GLU A 40 -3.78 -55.62 -4.51
N GLN A 41 -2.88 -55.61 -5.49
CA GLN A 41 -1.97 -54.49 -5.70
C GLN A 41 -2.72 -53.20 -6.06
N VAL A 42 -3.65 -53.27 -7.03
CA VAL A 42 -4.46 -52.11 -7.45
C VAL A 42 -5.29 -51.56 -6.28
N LYS A 43 -5.82 -52.43 -5.41
CA LYS A 43 -6.53 -51.98 -4.19
C LYS A 43 -5.62 -51.17 -3.27
N LYS A 44 -4.40 -51.64 -3.01
CA LYS A 44 -3.42 -50.93 -2.16
C LYS A 44 -3.07 -49.57 -2.75
N GLU A 45 -2.78 -49.52 -4.04
CA GLU A 45 -2.48 -48.27 -4.75
C GLU A 45 -3.67 -47.30 -4.74
N THR A 46 -4.90 -47.81 -4.90
CA THR A 46 -6.12 -47.01 -4.83
C THR A 46 -6.34 -46.40 -3.44
N ILE A 47 -6.07 -47.16 -2.38
CA ILE A 47 -6.16 -46.67 -1.00
C ILE A 47 -5.11 -45.57 -0.76
N ALA A 48 -3.86 -45.82 -1.15
CA ALA A 48 -2.78 -44.84 -1.01
C ALA A 48 -3.09 -43.53 -1.77
N ALA A 49 -3.66 -43.63 -2.98
CA ALA A 49 -4.06 -42.47 -3.77
C ALA A 49 -5.21 -41.68 -3.09
N LYS A 50 -6.17 -42.37 -2.48
CA LYS A 50 -7.26 -41.73 -1.71
C LYS A 50 -6.72 -41.01 -0.48
N ASP A 51 -5.84 -41.65 0.28
CA ASP A 51 -5.25 -41.06 1.47
C ASP A 51 -4.41 -39.82 1.13
N ALA A 52 -3.62 -39.89 0.06
CA ALA A 52 -2.87 -38.74 -0.45
C ALA A 52 -3.81 -37.57 -0.85
N THR A 53 -4.95 -37.89 -1.48
CA THR A 53 -5.95 -36.88 -1.86
C THR A 53 -6.60 -36.23 -0.65
N ILE A 54 -6.95 -37.02 0.37
CA ILE A 54 -7.52 -36.52 1.63
C ILE A 54 -6.52 -35.60 2.33
N LYS A 55 -5.26 -36.04 2.44
CA LYS A 55 -4.18 -35.24 3.06
C LYS A 55 -3.97 -33.91 2.33
N ALA A 56 -3.84 -33.94 1.00
CA ALA A 56 -3.69 -32.73 0.19
C ALA A 56 -4.88 -31.77 0.34
N THR A 57 -6.10 -32.31 0.42
CA THR A 57 -7.31 -31.50 0.62
C THR A 57 -7.32 -30.85 2.01
N SER A 58 -6.90 -31.56 3.04
CA SER A 58 -6.80 -31.02 4.40
C SER A 58 -5.75 -29.90 4.48
N GLU A 59 -4.56 -30.14 3.94
CA GLU A 59 -3.48 -29.15 3.91
C GLU A 59 -3.89 -27.88 3.13
N ALA A 60 -4.60 -28.05 2.01
CA ALA A 60 -5.14 -26.92 1.24
C ALA A 60 -6.19 -26.11 2.03
N LYS A 61 -7.07 -26.78 2.78
CA LYS A 61 -8.05 -26.10 3.66
C LYS A 61 -7.36 -25.33 4.78
N ASP A 62 -6.36 -25.93 5.43
CA ASP A 62 -5.60 -25.29 6.50
C ASP A 62 -4.82 -24.07 5.99
N ALA A 63 -4.21 -24.18 4.81
CA ALA A 63 -3.53 -23.06 4.16
C ALA A 63 -4.53 -21.93 3.83
N THR A 64 -5.71 -22.26 3.31
CA THR A 64 -6.77 -21.29 3.01
C THR A 64 -7.27 -20.58 4.26
N ALA A 65 -7.48 -21.32 5.36
CA ALA A 65 -7.89 -20.75 6.64
C ALA A 65 -6.83 -19.77 7.19
N LYS A 66 -5.55 -20.16 7.19
CA LYS A 66 -4.44 -19.30 7.60
C LYS A 66 -4.36 -18.02 6.77
N ALA A 67 -4.49 -18.14 5.44
CA ALA A 67 -4.50 -16.99 4.55
C ALA A 67 -5.66 -16.04 4.84
N THR A 68 -6.85 -16.58 5.10
CA THR A 68 -8.06 -15.80 5.41
C THR A 68 -7.91 -15.05 6.73
N THR A 69 -7.41 -15.72 7.77
CA THR A 69 -7.11 -15.08 9.07
C THR A 69 -6.05 -13.99 8.92
N ALA A 70 -4.97 -14.23 8.16
CA ALA A 70 -3.94 -13.23 7.92
C ALA A 70 -4.51 -11.99 7.19
N ALA A 71 -5.33 -12.19 6.17
CA ALA A 71 -6.01 -11.09 5.47
C ALA A 71 -6.94 -10.30 6.39
N GLY A 72 -7.70 -10.99 7.25
CA GLY A 72 -8.54 -10.35 8.27
C GLY A 72 -7.74 -9.49 9.24
N ASN A 73 -6.62 -10.00 9.76
CA ASN A 73 -5.74 -9.27 10.67
C ASN A 73 -5.15 -8.01 10.03
N VAL A 74 -4.75 -8.08 8.75
CA VAL A 74 -4.26 -6.92 8.00
C VAL A 74 -5.35 -5.86 7.87
N ASN A 75 -6.58 -6.23 7.54
CA ASN A 75 -7.69 -5.29 7.42
C ASN A 75 -8.02 -4.61 8.75
N THR A 76 -8.00 -5.35 9.85
CA THR A 76 -8.15 -4.78 11.20
C THR A 76 -7.02 -3.79 11.50
N ALA A 77 -5.77 -4.19 11.27
CA ALA A 77 -4.61 -3.32 11.51
C ALA A 77 -4.65 -2.03 10.66
N ILE A 78 -5.10 -2.11 9.41
CA ILE A 78 -5.30 -0.93 8.55
C ILE A 78 -6.39 -0.01 9.12
N THR A 79 -7.49 -0.58 9.62
CA THR A 79 -8.59 0.18 10.21
C THR A 79 -8.14 0.90 11.48
N ASP A 80 -7.40 0.20 12.35
CA ASP A 80 -6.85 0.77 13.58
C ASP A 80 -5.84 1.88 13.28
N LEU A 81 -4.96 1.67 12.29
CA LEU A 81 -3.99 2.68 11.87
C LEU A 81 -4.68 3.92 11.30
N LYS A 82 -5.71 3.76 10.47
CA LYS A 82 -6.52 4.89 9.99
C LYS A 82 -7.15 5.67 11.14
N ALA A 83 -7.72 4.96 12.12
CA ALA A 83 -8.30 5.61 13.30
C ALA A 83 -7.25 6.39 14.12
N LEU A 84 -6.02 5.88 14.23
CA LEU A 84 -4.92 6.56 14.91
C LEU A 84 -4.50 7.83 14.16
N ILE A 85 -4.37 7.76 12.84
CA ILE A 85 -4.00 8.92 12.00
C ILE A 85 -5.05 10.02 12.12
N THR A 86 -6.34 9.70 12.03
CA THR A 86 -7.42 10.69 12.17
C THR A 86 -7.46 11.37 13.54
N ARG A 87 -6.96 10.72 14.58
CA ARG A 87 -6.87 11.29 15.95
C ARG A 87 -5.60 12.12 16.15
N MET A 88 -4.65 12.07 15.23
CA MET A 88 -3.36 12.74 15.38
C MET A 88 -3.52 14.24 15.17
N LYS A 89 -3.37 15.00 16.25
CA LYS A 89 -3.42 16.46 16.22
C LYS A 89 -2.01 17.05 16.15
N PRO A 90 -1.82 18.19 15.47
CA PRO A 90 -0.59 18.96 15.53
C PRO A 90 -0.21 19.29 16.98
N LYS A 91 1.05 19.04 17.35
CA LYS A 91 1.61 19.32 18.69
C LYS A 91 2.44 20.59 18.71
N SER A 92 3.12 20.91 17.62
CA SER A 92 3.88 22.15 17.47
C SER A 92 3.77 22.70 16.06
N MET A 93 4.02 24.01 15.94
CA MET A 93 3.96 24.76 14.71
C MET A 93 5.22 25.62 14.57
N SER A 94 5.82 25.63 13.39
CA SER A 94 6.93 26.50 13.03
C SER A 94 6.51 27.37 11.84
N LEU A 95 6.85 28.66 11.92
CA LEU A 95 6.48 29.65 10.92
C LEU A 95 7.72 30.27 10.28
N GLN A 96 7.69 30.45 8.97
CA GLN A 96 8.62 31.31 8.24
C GLN A 96 7.84 32.39 7.50
N TYR A 97 8.21 33.65 7.73
CA TYR A 97 7.51 34.79 7.16
C TYR A 97 8.44 36.02 7.11
N PRO A 98 8.19 36.96 6.20
CA PRO A 98 8.91 38.23 6.19
C PRO A 98 8.43 39.12 7.35
N GLN A 99 9.36 39.62 8.16
CA GLN A 99 9.04 40.57 9.23
C GLN A 99 8.67 41.95 8.66
N GLU A 100 9.24 42.33 7.52
CA GLU A 100 9.03 43.62 6.87
C GLU A 100 8.79 43.47 5.38
N LEU A 101 7.84 44.25 4.86
CA LEU A 101 7.52 44.36 3.44
C LEU A 101 7.54 45.82 3.01
N THR A 102 7.82 46.06 1.74
CA THR A 102 7.69 47.41 1.17
C THR A 102 6.40 47.54 0.38
N GLU A 103 5.75 48.70 0.49
CA GLU A 103 4.58 49.05 -0.32
C GLU A 103 4.88 48.91 -1.82
N GLY A 104 3.96 48.29 -2.57
CA GLY A 104 4.15 47.99 -4.00
C GLY A 104 5.26 46.97 -4.29
N ASN A 105 5.61 46.10 -3.34
CA ASN A 105 6.44 44.92 -3.62
C ASN A 105 5.75 44.03 -4.66
N VAL A 106 6.45 43.70 -5.74
CA VAL A 106 5.90 42.91 -6.86
C VAL A 106 6.10 41.41 -6.60
N ARG A 107 7.05 41.04 -5.72
CA ARG A 107 7.27 39.65 -5.36
C ARG A 107 6.22 39.22 -4.33
N LEU A 108 5.46 38.20 -4.67
CA LEU A 108 4.55 37.55 -3.74
C LEU A 108 5.35 36.98 -2.57
N GLN A 109 4.86 37.23 -1.36
CA GLN A 109 5.45 36.74 -0.13
C GLN A 109 4.40 35.93 0.61
N LYS A 110 4.84 34.88 1.31
CA LYS A 110 3.97 33.88 1.88
C LYS A 110 4.38 33.58 3.31
N ILE A 111 3.40 33.21 4.12
CA ILE A 111 3.63 32.61 5.43
C ILE A 111 3.74 31.10 5.20
N GLU A 112 4.92 30.55 5.41
CA GLU A 112 5.14 29.11 5.36
C GLU A 112 4.96 28.51 6.75
N VAL A 113 4.22 27.40 6.81
CA VAL A 113 3.84 26.77 8.07
C VAL A 113 4.20 25.29 8.03
N GLU A 114 4.89 24.86 9.07
CA GLU A 114 5.23 23.46 9.30
C GLU A 114 4.56 22.98 10.59
N LEU A 115 3.76 21.92 10.49
CA LEU A 115 3.08 21.28 11.62
C LEU A 115 3.73 19.95 11.93
N ASN A 116 4.00 19.72 13.21
CA ASN A 116 4.62 18.50 13.70
C ASN A 116 3.67 17.71 14.62
N PRO A 117 3.67 16.36 14.55
CA PRO A 117 4.47 15.51 13.66
C PRO A 117 4.00 15.54 12.19
N ALA A 118 4.85 15.08 11.27
CA ALA A 118 4.48 14.97 9.85
C ALA A 118 3.29 14.02 9.65
N GLY A 119 2.43 14.33 8.68
CA GLY A 119 1.24 13.53 8.36
C GLY A 119 -0.05 13.96 9.07
N VAL A 120 0.00 14.98 9.92
CA VAL A 120 -1.19 15.64 10.48
C VAL A 120 -1.86 16.56 9.45
N ASP A 121 -3.15 16.82 9.64
CA ASP A 121 -3.91 17.76 8.82
C ASP A 121 -3.27 19.15 8.84
N LYS A 122 -2.98 19.68 7.64
CA LYS A 122 -2.30 20.96 7.42
C LYS A 122 -3.25 22.15 7.23
N ASN A 123 -4.51 21.98 7.64
CA ASN A 123 -5.50 23.04 7.51
C ASN A 123 -5.21 24.16 8.51
N ILE A 124 -5.00 25.36 7.98
CA ILE A 124 -4.59 26.54 8.72
C ILE A 124 -5.51 27.69 8.33
N LEU A 125 -5.92 28.47 9.33
CA LEU A 125 -6.65 29.71 9.17
C LEU A 125 -5.73 30.88 9.44
N TYR A 126 -5.80 31.89 8.57
CA TYR A 126 -5.09 33.15 8.72
C TYR A 126 -6.09 34.26 9.00
N ILE A 127 -5.90 34.98 10.10
CA ILE A 127 -6.75 36.13 10.46
C ILE A 127 -5.85 37.35 10.62
N ALA A 128 -6.01 38.33 9.72
CA ALA A 128 -5.33 39.61 9.81
C ALA A 128 -6.17 40.57 10.68
N HIS A 129 -5.55 41.18 11.68
CA HIS A 129 -6.26 42.09 12.58
C HIS A 129 -6.58 43.46 11.94
N ASN A 130 -5.78 43.88 10.95
CA ASN A 130 -5.94 45.15 10.24
C ASN A 130 -5.96 44.93 8.72
N GLU A 131 -7.17 44.90 8.13
CA GLU A 131 -7.40 44.68 6.70
C GLU A 131 -7.08 45.89 5.81
N GLU A 132 -6.89 47.08 6.38
CA GLU A 132 -6.48 48.28 5.63
C GLU A 132 -4.98 48.21 5.27
N VAL A 133 -4.19 47.60 6.14
CA VAL A 133 -2.73 47.45 5.97
C VAL A 133 -2.43 46.26 5.06
N MET A 134 -3.00 45.09 5.33
CA MET A 134 -2.78 43.89 4.50
C MET A 134 -3.93 42.90 4.59
N HIS A 135 -4.01 42.03 3.59
CA HIS A 135 -4.86 40.85 3.60
C HIS A 135 -4.02 39.60 3.40
N VAL A 136 -4.46 38.45 3.93
CA VAL A 136 -3.81 37.15 3.75
C VAL A 136 -4.79 36.23 3.06
N MET A 137 -4.39 35.67 1.93
CA MET A 137 -5.20 34.70 1.20
C MET A 137 -5.27 33.36 1.96
N PRO A 138 -6.28 32.52 1.70
CA PRO A 138 -6.43 31.22 2.37
C PRO A 138 -5.21 30.31 2.24
N ASP A 139 -4.41 30.48 1.19
CA ASP A 139 -3.19 29.71 0.99
C ASP A 139 -2.00 30.21 1.82
N GLY A 140 -2.11 31.36 2.50
CA GLY A 140 -1.04 32.02 3.27
C GLY A 140 -0.32 33.15 2.53
N THR A 141 -0.74 33.50 1.31
CA THR A 141 -0.13 34.58 0.53
C THR A 141 -0.49 35.95 1.11
N ILE A 142 0.52 36.80 1.34
CA ILE A 142 0.36 38.14 1.88
C ILE A 142 0.12 39.13 0.74
N VAL A 143 -0.96 39.91 0.86
CA VAL A 143 -1.34 40.98 -0.08
C VAL A 143 -1.27 42.33 0.65
N PRO A 144 -0.19 43.11 0.44
CA PRO A 144 -0.06 44.47 0.98
C PRO A 144 -1.13 45.41 0.39
N LYS A 145 -1.79 46.20 1.24
CA LYS A 145 -2.77 47.22 0.83
C LYS A 145 -2.36 48.63 1.23
N GLY A 146 -1.72 48.81 2.38
CA GLY A 146 -1.30 50.10 2.89
C GLY A 146 -0.11 49.99 3.85
N LYS A 147 0.47 51.14 4.20
CA LYS A 147 1.56 51.24 5.18
C LYS A 147 1.03 50.98 6.59
N GLY A 148 1.80 50.23 7.39
CA GLY A 148 1.50 50.05 8.80
C GLY A 148 1.94 48.69 9.32
N LYS A 149 1.65 48.42 10.60
CA LYS A 149 1.85 47.11 11.22
C LYS A 149 0.53 46.35 11.20
N CYS A 150 0.58 45.07 10.86
CA CYS A 150 -0.55 44.17 10.99
C CYS A 150 -0.15 42.94 11.78
N THR A 151 -0.97 42.58 12.76
CA THR A 151 -0.88 41.32 13.49
C THR A 151 -1.70 40.26 12.75
N ILE A 152 -1.10 39.11 12.50
CA ILE A 152 -1.74 37.98 11.83
C ILE A 152 -1.76 36.81 12.81
N TYR A 153 -2.93 36.23 13.02
CA TYR A 153 -3.10 35.00 13.77
C TYR A 153 -3.06 33.83 12.79
N VAL A 154 -2.11 32.91 13.01
CA VAL A 154 -1.99 31.66 12.28
C VAL A 154 -2.51 30.54 13.16
N ILE A 155 -3.62 29.91 12.75
CA ILE A 155 -4.40 29.00 13.60
C ILE A 155 -4.56 27.64 12.90
N PRO A 156 -3.93 26.58 13.41
CA PRO A 156 -4.19 25.21 12.93
C PRO A 156 -5.60 24.76 13.32
N THR A 157 -6.41 24.28 12.38
CA THR A 157 -7.81 23.92 12.64
C THR A 157 -7.95 22.67 13.49
N ALA A 158 -7.00 21.74 13.39
CA ALA A 158 -7.01 20.49 14.16
C ALA A 158 -6.61 20.70 15.64
N ASN A 159 -5.88 21.78 15.94
CA ASN A 159 -5.50 22.15 17.30
C ASN A 159 -5.28 23.67 17.40
N THR A 160 -6.30 24.39 17.83
CA THR A 160 -6.25 25.86 17.93
C THR A 160 -5.36 26.35 19.08
N SER A 161 -5.02 25.49 20.05
CA SER A 161 -4.21 25.89 21.22
C SER A 161 -2.76 26.27 20.88
N ILE A 162 -2.25 25.80 19.74
CA ILE A 162 -0.87 26.06 19.28
C ILE A 162 -0.79 27.26 18.31
N TYR A 163 -1.82 28.12 18.27
CA TYR A 163 -1.82 29.29 17.42
C TYR A 163 -0.62 30.19 17.71
N GLN A 164 -0.19 30.94 16.68
CA GLN A 164 0.84 31.96 16.84
C GLN A 164 0.36 33.28 16.26
N ALA A 165 0.71 34.37 16.95
CA ALA A 165 0.50 35.73 16.49
C ALA A 165 1.83 36.26 15.94
N ILE A 166 1.83 36.67 14.67
CA ILE A 166 2.99 37.25 14.02
C ILE A 166 2.71 38.71 13.67
N ASN A 167 3.75 39.53 13.67
CA ASN A 167 3.65 40.95 13.31
C ASN A 167 4.45 41.19 12.04
N ILE A 168 3.78 41.74 11.03
CA ILE A 168 4.41 42.12 9.76
C ILE A 168 4.21 43.63 9.58
N GLU A 169 5.29 44.33 9.26
CA GLU A 169 5.25 45.76 8.98
C GLU A 169 5.40 46.03 7.48
N ILE A 170 4.44 46.77 6.91
CA ILE A 170 4.55 47.34 5.58
C ILE A 170 5.10 48.75 5.70
N LYS A 171 6.31 48.94 5.18
CA LYS A 171 7.00 50.23 5.11
C LYS A 171 6.84 50.87 3.74
N THR A 172 6.83 52.19 3.72
CA THR A 172 6.98 52.94 2.48
C THR A 172 8.33 52.65 1.87
N ARG A 173 8.38 52.54 0.54
CA ARG A 173 9.66 52.39 -0.15
C ARG A 173 10.54 53.60 0.14
N GLY A 174 11.77 53.32 0.58
CA GLY A 174 12.73 54.35 0.94
C GLY A 174 13.25 55.14 -0.26
N ILE A 175 13.63 56.38 0.01
CA ILE A 175 14.48 57.18 -0.84
C ILE A 175 15.89 57.06 -0.28
N ARG A 176 16.91 56.85 -1.13
CA ARG A 176 18.30 56.87 -0.67
C ARG A 176 19.15 57.81 -1.51
N MET A 177 20.09 58.49 -0.85
CA MET A 177 21.17 59.18 -1.56
C MET A 177 21.98 58.13 -2.32
N HIS A 178 22.16 58.34 -3.63
CA HIS A 178 22.88 57.43 -4.51
C HIS A 178 24.30 57.92 -4.78
N THR A 179 24.44 59.21 -5.02
CA THR A 179 25.71 59.94 -5.14
C THR A 179 25.52 61.34 -4.55
N LEU A 180 26.60 62.12 -4.40
CA LEU A 180 26.55 63.51 -3.91
C LEU A 180 25.44 64.36 -4.55
N ASN A 181 25.18 64.19 -5.84
CA ASN A 181 24.17 64.97 -6.58
C ASN A 181 22.98 64.14 -7.06
N GLN A 182 22.77 62.93 -6.53
CA GLN A 182 21.66 62.07 -6.97
C GLN A 182 20.95 61.41 -5.82
N ILE A 183 19.63 61.46 -5.87
CA ILE A 183 18.73 60.70 -5.01
C ILE A 183 18.09 59.58 -5.85
N ARG A 184 18.12 58.35 -5.34
CA ARG A 184 17.43 57.20 -5.94
C ARG A 184 16.12 56.94 -5.21
N PHE A 185 15.04 56.85 -5.97
CA PHE A 185 13.78 56.27 -5.52
C PHE A 185 13.87 54.74 -5.61
N LEU A 186 13.64 54.02 -4.50
CA LEU A 186 13.57 52.56 -4.53
C LEU A 186 12.15 52.15 -4.94
N GLY A 187 11.96 51.33 -5.98
CA GLY A 187 10.61 50.97 -6.47
C GLY A 187 10.54 50.36 -7.87
N LYS A 188 9.33 49.95 -8.30
CA LYS A 188 9.05 49.32 -9.62
C LYS A 188 9.45 50.22 -10.80
N ASN A 189 9.54 51.55 -10.58
CA ASN A 189 10.00 52.56 -11.54
C ASN A 189 11.19 53.36 -10.99
N SER A 190 12.21 52.69 -10.46
CA SER A 190 13.37 53.38 -9.85
C SER A 190 14.04 54.30 -10.88
N LYS A 191 13.93 55.62 -10.67
CA LYS A 191 14.68 56.66 -11.38
C LYS A 191 15.56 57.40 -10.39
N ASN A 192 16.65 57.96 -10.87
CA ASN A 192 17.47 58.88 -10.07
C ASN A 192 17.00 60.31 -10.35
N MET A 193 16.71 61.06 -9.30
CA MET A 193 16.61 62.51 -9.37
C MET A 193 18.03 63.07 -9.28
N ARG A 194 18.40 63.94 -10.22
CA ARG A 194 19.70 64.63 -10.22
C ARG A 194 19.47 66.07 -9.80
N PHE A 195 20.32 66.57 -8.90
CA PHE A 195 20.40 67.99 -8.63
C PHE A 195 21.49 68.58 -9.52
N ASN A 196 21.12 69.55 -10.35
CA ASN A 196 22.07 70.33 -11.16
C ASN A 196 22.72 71.41 -10.30
#